data_AF-A0AAU6UEB5-F1
#
_entry.id   AF-A0AAU6UEB5-F1
#
_cell.length_a   1.000
_cell.length_b   1.000
_cell.length_c   1.000
_cell.angle_alpha   90.00
_cell.angle_beta   90.00
_cell.angle_gamma   90.00
#
_symmetry.space_group_name_H-M   'P 1'
#
loop_
_entity.id
_entity.type
_entity.pdbx_description
1 polymer ?
#
loop_
_entity_poly.entity_id
_entity_poly.type
_entity_poly.pdbx_seq_one_letter_code
_entity_poly.pdbx_strand_id
1 'polypeptide(L)'
;MKTIEVDEDLYRYIASQTLHIGESASDILRRLLKVDSQRFSAMPAITAPKGLVVSKDAAQETKVDSVKAMRELLISDEYSALKKAVDRFMLVLSTLYRIDPASFSDAMIVKGRKRVYFADNEATLLANGQTTKPKAIPNTPLWVITNNNTSRKQQMVEQVMLKMNFPADIIEKVTLSI
;
A
#
# COMPACT_ATOMS: atom_id res chain seq x y z
N MET A 1 -14.26 -14.05 23.42
CA MET A 1 -12.92 -13.44 23.28
C MET A 1 -12.03 -14.41 22.51
N LYS A 2 -11.13 -13.92 21.67
CA LYS A 2 -10.10 -14.76 21.02
C LYS A 2 -8.79 -14.59 21.79
N THR A 3 -8.04 -15.67 21.97
CA THR A 3 -6.74 -15.65 22.66
C THR A 3 -5.62 -15.55 21.62
N ILE A 4 -4.63 -14.72 21.90
CA ILE A 4 -3.38 -14.62 21.13
C ILE A 4 -2.22 -14.83 22.11
N GLU A 5 -1.16 -15.50 21.66
CA GLU A 5 0.08 -15.63 22.42
C GLU A 5 1.07 -14.56 21.94
N VAL A 6 1.79 -13.95 22.88
CA VAL A 6 2.79 -12.91 22.62
C VAL A 6 4.02 -13.17 23.47
N ASP A 7 5.19 -12.79 22.97
CA ASP A 7 6.44 -12.91 23.70
C ASP A 7 6.46 -11.98 24.94
N GLU A 8 7.26 -12.34 25.95
CA GLU A 8 7.36 -11.63 27.24
C GLU A 8 7.73 -10.14 27.07
N ASP A 9 8.65 -9.83 26.17
CA ASP A 9 9.08 -8.45 25.92
C ASP A 9 7.95 -7.62 25.28
N LEU A 10 7.18 -8.24 24.38
CA LEU A 10 6.03 -7.60 23.74
C LEU A 10 4.88 -7.40 24.74
N TYR A 11 4.65 -8.38 25.61
CA TYR A 11 3.69 -8.25 26.71
C TYR A 11 4.03 -7.05 27.61
N ARG A 12 5.30 -6.92 28.03
CA ARG A 12 5.78 -5.80 28.85
C ARG A 12 5.61 -4.46 28.14
N TYR A 13 5.93 -4.41 26.85
CA TYR A 13 5.74 -3.21 26.05
C TYR A 13 4.27 -2.80 26.01
N ILE A 14 3.35 -3.72 25.69
CA ILE A 14 1.90 -3.44 25.65
C ILE A 14 1.40 -2.97 27.03
N ALA A 15 1.79 -3.66 28.11
CA ALA A 15 1.40 -3.29 29.47
C ALA A 15 1.88 -1.88 29.87
N SER A 16 3.09 -1.48 29.44
CA SER A 16 3.66 -0.15 29.71
C SER A 16 2.88 1.01 29.07
N GLN A 17 2.04 0.72 28.07
CA GLN A 17 1.27 1.72 27.33
C GLN A 17 -0.10 2.00 27.96
N THR A 18 -0.42 1.42 29.12
CA THR A 18 -1.69 1.63 29.84
C THR A 18 -1.86 3.10 30.24
N LEU A 19 -2.96 3.74 29.83
CA LEU A 19 -3.26 5.13 30.21
C LEU A 19 -4.32 5.26 31.30
N HIS A 20 -5.23 4.29 31.36
CA HIS A 20 -6.32 4.28 32.33
C HIS A 20 -6.33 2.98 33.12
N ILE A 21 -6.56 3.08 34.43
CA ILE A 21 -6.67 1.91 35.31
C ILE A 21 -7.87 1.09 34.88
N GLY A 22 -7.64 -0.17 34.52
CA GLY A 22 -8.68 -1.09 34.03
C GLY A 22 -8.90 -1.08 32.51
N GLU A 23 -8.05 -0.40 31.73
CA GLU A 23 -8.05 -0.49 30.26
C GLU A 23 -7.79 -1.93 29.80
N SER A 24 -8.57 -2.43 28.83
CA SER A 24 -8.36 -3.79 28.33
C SER A 24 -7.17 -3.84 27.38
N ALA A 25 -6.51 -5.01 27.27
CA ALA A 25 -5.44 -5.21 26.29
C ALA A 25 -5.88 -4.89 24.84
N SER A 26 -7.17 -5.10 24.53
CA SER A 26 -7.73 -4.75 23.23
C SER A 26 -7.78 -3.24 23.00
N ASP A 27 -8.09 -2.45 24.03
CA ASP A 27 -8.17 -0.98 23.91
C ASP A 27 -6.77 -0.37 23.74
N ILE A 28 -5.80 -0.88 24.51
CA ILE A 28 -4.39 -0.50 24.37
C ILE A 28 -3.92 -0.78 22.93
N LEU A 29 -4.19 -1.99 22.42
CA LEU A 29 -3.80 -2.38 21.06
C LEU A 29 -4.52 -1.56 19.98
N ARG A 30 -5.82 -1.27 20.13
CA ARG A 30 -6.58 -0.43 19.19
C ARG A 30 -5.99 0.96 19.07
N ARG A 31 -5.56 1.55 20.19
CA ARG A 31 -4.90 2.85 20.23
C ARG A 31 -3.50 2.80 19.61
N LEU A 32 -2.66 1.84 20.01
CA LEU A 32 -1.31 1.69 19.47
C LEU A 32 -1.31 1.45 17.94
N LEU A 33 -2.27 0.66 17.46
CA LEU A 33 -2.40 0.30 16.06
C LEU A 33 -3.35 1.24 15.28
N LYS A 34 -3.90 2.28 15.92
CA LYS A 34 -4.82 3.26 15.32
C LYS A 34 -6.05 2.63 14.63
N VAL A 35 -6.60 1.55 15.18
CA VAL A 35 -7.68 0.74 14.57
C VAL A 35 -9.01 1.51 14.52
N ASP A 36 -9.31 2.37 15.49
CA ASP A 36 -10.59 3.09 15.54
C ASP A 36 -10.66 4.27 14.54
N SER A 37 -9.51 4.78 14.09
CA SER A 37 -9.42 5.77 13.00
C SER A 37 -9.89 5.24 11.64
N GLN A 38 -10.07 3.92 11.49
CA GLN A 38 -10.62 3.31 10.27
C GLN A 38 -12.12 3.04 10.33
N ARG A 39 -12.81 3.33 11.46
CA ARG A 39 -14.23 2.97 11.65
C ARG A 39 -15.22 4.15 11.71
N PHE A 40 -14.76 5.40 11.60
CA PHE A 40 -15.65 6.55 11.52
C PHE A 40 -15.74 7.11 10.10
N SER A 41 -16.45 6.39 9.23
CA SER A 41 -17.17 7.00 8.11
C SER A 41 -18.58 6.42 8.08
N ALA A 42 -19.46 6.99 8.89
CA ALA A 42 -20.90 6.88 8.75
C ALA A 42 -21.48 8.29 8.87
N MET A 43 -22.01 8.79 7.74
CA MET A 43 -22.62 10.10 7.57
C MET A 43 -23.88 10.30 8.44
N PRO A 44 -24.40 11.54 8.52
CA PRO A 44 -25.56 11.82 7.66
C PRO A 44 -25.46 13.13 6.86
N ALA A 45 -26.33 13.21 5.86
CA ALA A 45 -26.29 14.07 4.69
C ALA A 45 -26.92 15.48 4.85
N ILE A 46 -26.24 16.47 4.25
CA ILE A 46 -26.68 17.55 3.33
C ILE A 46 -27.83 18.50 3.74
N THR A 47 -27.52 19.81 3.78
CA THR A 47 -28.30 20.89 3.13
C THR A 47 -27.38 22.10 2.82
N ALA A 48 -27.63 22.75 1.68
CA ALA A 48 -26.74 23.61 0.87
C ALA A 48 -26.74 25.12 1.28
N PRO A 49 -26.34 26.09 0.43
CA PRO A 49 -25.02 26.43 -0.15
C PRO A 49 -24.61 27.91 0.07
N LYS A 50 -23.39 28.29 -0.36
CA LYS A 50 -22.92 29.58 -0.93
C LYS A 50 -21.62 30.10 -0.29
N GLY A 51 -20.73 30.61 -1.14
CA GLY A 51 -19.80 31.68 -0.77
C GLY A 51 -18.31 31.35 -0.89
N LEU A 52 -17.76 31.64 -2.07
CA LEU A 52 -16.55 32.43 -2.30
C LEU A 52 -15.43 32.41 -1.23
N VAL A 53 -14.26 31.95 -1.71
CA VAL A 53 -12.90 32.40 -1.39
C VAL A 53 -12.42 32.20 0.05
N VAL A 54 -11.37 31.40 0.21
CA VAL A 54 -10.08 31.79 0.80
C VAL A 54 -9.29 30.50 1.02
N SER A 55 -8.06 30.54 0.49
CA SER A 55 -6.94 29.63 0.72
C SER A 55 -6.98 28.89 2.05
N LYS A 56 -6.83 27.56 1.99
CA LYS A 56 -6.47 26.76 3.17
C LYS A 56 -5.38 25.76 2.82
N ASP A 57 -4.21 26.33 2.60
CA ASP A 57 -2.95 25.69 2.94
C ASP A 57 -2.87 25.62 4.47
N ALA A 58 -3.30 24.51 5.06
CA ALA A 58 -3.08 24.16 6.48
C ALA A 58 -3.64 22.75 6.78
N ALA A 59 -3.00 21.74 6.21
CA ALA A 59 -2.96 20.39 6.77
C ALA A 59 -1.71 19.68 6.22
N GLN A 60 -0.54 20.25 6.48
CA GLN A 60 0.72 19.52 6.39
C GLN A 60 0.83 18.60 7.61
N GLU A 61 0.04 17.54 7.63
CA GLU A 61 0.64 16.24 7.97
C GLU A 61 1.72 16.01 6.92
N THR A 62 2.85 15.40 7.27
CA THR A 62 3.95 15.09 6.35
C THR A 62 3.46 14.17 5.23
N LYS A 63 2.73 14.72 4.26
CA LYS A 63 2.39 14.08 3.00
C LYS A 63 3.71 13.93 2.29
N VAL A 64 4.23 12.70 2.31
CA VAL A 64 5.23 12.28 1.34
C VAL A 64 4.70 12.75 -0.01
N ASP A 65 5.41 13.67 -0.65
CA ASP A 65 5.09 14.04 -2.02
C ASP A 65 5.31 12.78 -2.86
N SER A 66 4.20 12.12 -3.19
CA SER A 66 4.19 10.81 -3.84
C SER A 66 4.90 10.88 -5.19
N VAL A 67 4.72 11.98 -5.92
CA VAL A 67 5.38 12.22 -7.21
C VAL A 67 6.87 12.42 -7.00
N LYS A 68 7.28 13.20 -6.00
CA LYS A 68 8.69 13.37 -5.65
C LYS A 68 9.34 12.04 -5.26
N ALA A 69 8.70 11.22 -4.43
CA ALA A 69 9.21 9.92 -4.03
C ALA A 69 9.40 8.96 -5.22
N MET A 70 8.46 8.95 -6.18
CA MET A 70 8.63 8.16 -7.40
C MET A 70 9.74 8.72 -8.30
N ARG A 71 9.91 10.05 -8.37
CA ARG A 71 11.03 10.66 -9.12
C ARG A 71 12.38 10.34 -8.49
N GLU A 72 12.48 10.40 -7.16
CA GLU A 72 13.66 10.02 -6.39
C GLU A 72 14.01 8.55 -6.60
N LEU A 73 13.02 7.66 -6.63
CA LEU A 73 13.23 6.25 -6.96
C LEU A 73 13.85 6.10 -8.35
N LEU A 74 13.32 6.77 -9.37
CA LEU A 74 13.80 6.59 -10.75
C LEU A 74 15.23 7.08 -10.97
N ILE A 75 15.73 7.99 -10.13
CA ILE A 75 17.11 8.50 -10.20
C ILE A 75 18.05 7.82 -9.19
N SER A 76 17.56 6.88 -8.38
CA SER A 76 18.38 6.25 -7.36
C SER A 76 19.39 5.25 -7.94
N ASP A 77 20.53 5.12 -7.27
CA ASP A 77 21.56 4.15 -7.65
C ASP A 77 21.04 2.71 -7.49
N GLU A 78 20.21 2.46 -6.47
CA GLU A 78 19.56 1.17 -6.24
C GLU A 78 18.72 0.76 -7.45
N TYR A 79 17.85 1.67 -7.94
CA TYR A 79 17.01 1.40 -9.10
C TYR A 79 17.83 1.21 -10.37
N SER A 80 18.83 2.08 -10.58
CA SER A 80 19.71 2.05 -11.75
C SER A 80 20.59 0.79 -11.81
N ALA A 81 20.94 0.21 -10.66
CA ALA A 81 21.71 -1.05 -10.60
C ALA A 81 20.91 -2.28 -11.07
N LEU A 82 19.57 -2.21 -11.11
CA LEU A 82 18.70 -3.34 -11.45
C LEU A 82 18.68 -3.62 -12.96
N LYS A 83 19.28 -4.75 -13.35
CA LYS A 83 19.36 -5.15 -14.77
C LYS A 83 18.06 -5.77 -15.31
N LYS A 84 17.29 -6.47 -14.46
CA LYS A 84 16.10 -7.21 -14.91
C LYS A 84 14.84 -6.40 -14.69
N ALA A 85 13.94 -6.45 -15.67
CA ALA A 85 12.62 -5.82 -15.59
C ALA A 85 11.79 -6.32 -14.40
N VAL A 86 11.93 -7.59 -14.01
CA VAL A 86 11.24 -8.12 -12.81
C VAL A 86 11.73 -7.44 -11.53
N ASP A 87 13.02 -7.16 -11.41
CA ASP A 87 13.57 -6.57 -10.18
C ASP A 87 13.13 -5.10 -10.06
N ARG A 88 13.18 -4.35 -11.17
CA ARG A 88 12.65 -2.97 -11.25
C ARG A 88 11.16 -2.92 -10.90
N PHE A 89 10.38 -3.84 -11.46
CA PHE A 89 8.97 -3.99 -11.14
C PHE A 89 8.71 -4.24 -9.65
N MET A 90 9.47 -5.13 -9.01
CA MET A 90 9.33 -5.39 -7.57
C MET A 90 9.64 -4.15 -6.72
N LEU A 91 10.70 -3.41 -7.08
CA LEU A 91 11.11 -2.21 -6.35
C LEU A 91 10.09 -1.06 -6.49
N VAL A 92 9.52 -0.89 -7.69
CA VAL A 92 8.40 0.06 -7.91
C VAL A 92 7.21 -0.29 -7.02
N LEU A 93 6.78 -1.55 -6.99
CA LEU A 93 5.66 -1.98 -6.16
C LEU A 93 5.92 -1.77 -4.66
N SER A 94 7.14 -2.09 -4.19
CA SER A 94 7.55 -1.86 -2.80
C SER A 94 7.50 -0.37 -2.45
N THR A 95 7.94 0.49 -3.37
CA THR A 95 7.93 1.95 -3.16
C THR A 95 6.51 2.52 -3.15
N LEU A 96 5.64 2.06 -4.07
CA LEU A 96 4.24 2.47 -4.10
C LEU A 96 3.52 2.11 -2.79
N TYR A 97 3.73 0.91 -2.27
CA TYR A 97 3.20 0.52 -0.96
C TYR A 97 3.74 1.41 0.17
N ARG A 98 5.04 1.76 0.15
CA ARG A 98 5.64 2.64 1.17
C ARG A 98 5.07 4.06 1.15
N ILE A 99 4.69 4.57 -0.03
CA ILE A 99 4.10 5.91 -0.18
C ILE A 99 2.72 5.95 0.47
N ASP A 100 1.85 5.01 0.11
CA ASP A 100 0.49 4.92 0.66
C ASP A 100 0.03 3.45 0.70
N PRO A 101 0.20 2.77 1.84
CA PRO A 101 -0.21 1.38 2.00
C PRO A 101 -1.70 1.15 1.74
N ALA A 102 -2.56 2.08 2.18
CA ALA A 102 -4.00 1.94 2.09
C ALA A 102 -4.47 2.05 0.64
N SER A 103 -4.04 3.11 -0.04
CA SER A 103 -4.37 3.32 -1.46
C SER A 103 -3.77 2.21 -2.35
N PHE A 104 -2.58 1.72 -2.02
CA PHE A 104 -1.97 0.61 -2.74
C PHE A 104 -2.75 -0.71 -2.57
N SER A 105 -3.17 -1.05 -1.35
CA SER A 105 -3.98 -2.24 -1.09
C SER A 105 -5.32 -2.19 -1.85
N ASP A 106 -5.98 -1.03 -1.91
CA ASP A 106 -7.20 -0.84 -2.70
C ASP A 106 -6.92 -0.91 -4.21
N ALA A 107 -5.75 -0.41 -4.63
CA ALA A 107 -5.32 -0.48 -6.01
C ALA A 107 -5.09 -1.93 -6.47
N MET A 108 -4.57 -2.79 -5.59
CA MET A 108 -4.25 -4.21 -5.86
C MET A 108 -5.43 -5.13 -6.20
N ILE A 109 -6.66 -4.62 -6.16
CA ILE A 109 -7.85 -5.32 -6.70
C ILE A 109 -7.75 -5.55 -8.24
N VAL A 110 -6.69 -5.05 -8.88
CA VAL A 110 -6.37 -5.32 -10.30
C VAL A 110 -6.22 -6.82 -10.56
N LYS A 111 -7.01 -7.32 -11.51
CA LYS A 111 -6.97 -8.71 -11.97
C LYS A 111 -7.01 -8.78 -13.50
N GLY A 112 -6.38 -9.81 -14.05
CA GLY A 112 -6.55 -10.18 -15.44
C GLY A 112 -7.89 -10.89 -15.69
N ARG A 113 -8.14 -11.26 -16.95
CA ARG A 113 -9.37 -11.99 -17.34
C ARG A 113 -9.58 -13.29 -16.57
N LYS A 114 -8.50 -14.04 -16.32
CA LYS A 114 -8.53 -15.37 -15.67
C LYS A 114 -7.58 -15.51 -14.49
N ARG A 115 -6.74 -14.50 -14.23
CA ARG A 115 -5.65 -14.60 -13.26
C ARG A 115 -5.75 -13.45 -12.26
N VAL A 116 -5.68 -13.80 -10.99
CA VAL A 116 -5.43 -12.85 -9.90
C VAL A 116 -3.96 -12.46 -9.96
N TYR A 117 -3.68 -11.16 -9.90
CA TYR A 117 -2.32 -10.65 -10.03
C TYR A 117 -1.63 -10.48 -8.69
N PHE A 118 -2.40 -10.06 -7.69
CA PHE A 118 -1.94 -9.75 -6.35
C PHE A 118 -2.78 -10.46 -5.31
N ALA A 119 -2.16 -10.89 -4.21
CA ALA A 119 -2.84 -11.50 -3.08
C ALA A 119 -2.06 -11.27 -1.79
N ASP A 120 -2.69 -11.52 -0.65
CA ASP A 120 -2.08 -11.53 0.68
C ASP A 120 -1.26 -12.81 0.95
N ASN A 121 -1.42 -13.85 0.13
CA ASN A 121 -0.69 -15.11 0.26
C ASN A 121 -0.39 -15.76 -1.10
N GLU A 122 0.66 -16.57 -1.13
CA GLU A 122 1.12 -17.31 -2.31
C GLU A 122 0.07 -18.30 -2.85
N ALA A 123 -0.60 -19.02 -1.94
CA ALA A 123 -1.53 -20.09 -2.30
C ALA A 123 -2.70 -19.58 -3.18
N THR A 124 -3.19 -18.37 -2.91
CA THR A 124 -4.26 -17.73 -3.68
C THR A 124 -3.84 -17.50 -5.15
N LEU A 125 -2.58 -17.14 -5.38
CA LEU A 125 -2.06 -16.93 -6.73
C LEU A 125 -1.84 -18.26 -7.48
N LEU A 126 -1.39 -19.30 -6.77
CA LEU A 126 -1.21 -20.64 -7.35
C LEU A 126 -2.56 -21.30 -7.68
N ALA A 127 -3.57 -21.14 -6.83
CA ALA A 127 -4.93 -21.64 -7.06
C ALA A 127 -5.56 -21.03 -8.33
N ASN A 128 -5.26 -19.77 -8.62
CA ASN A 128 -5.72 -19.07 -9.83
C ASN A 128 -4.77 -19.23 -11.05
N GLY A 129 -3.67 -19.99 -10.89
CA GLY A 129 -2.77 -20.33 -11.98
C GLY A 129 -1.46 -20.97 -11.50
N GLN A 130 -1.28 -22.27 -11.80
CA GLN A 130 -0.11 -23.04 -11.37
C GLN A 130 1.22 -22.54 -11.99
N THR A 131 1.18 -21.89 -13.15
CA THR A 131 2.38 -21.38 -13.84
C THR A 131 2.66 -19.91 -13.57
N THR A 132 2.11 -19.31 -12.51
CA THR A 132 2.21 -17.85 -12.27
C THR A 132 3.53 -17.38 -11.65
N LYS A 133 4.33 -18.30 -11.08
CA LYS A 133 5.58 -18.01 -10.34
C LYS A 133 5.40 -16.81 -9.39
N PRO A 134 4.59 -16.95 -8.32
CA PRO A 134 4.41 -15.89 -7.34
C PRO A 134 5.73 -15.48 -6.69
N LYS A 135 5.84 -14.20 -6.30
CA LYS A 135 6.90 -13.70 -5.43
C LYS A 135 6.32 -12.74 -4.40
N ALA A 136 6.83 -12.79 -3.17
CA ALA A 136 6.55 -11.78 -2.16
C ALA A 136 7.16 -10.44 -2.58
N ILE A 137 6.41 -9.35 -2.42
CA ILE A 137 6.92 -8.00 -2.66
C ILE A 137 7.68 -7.54 -1.42
N PRO A 138 8.98 -7.17 -1.55
CA PRO A 138 9.79 -6.77 -0.40
C PRO A 138 9.13 -5.67 0.43
N ASN A 139 9.20 -5.79 1.76
CA ASN A 139 8.64 -4.84 2.72
C ASN A 139 7.12 -4.64 2.64
N THR A 140 6.40 -5.64 2.12
CA THR A 140 4.93 -5.61 2.07
C THR A 140 4.37 -6.98 2.48
N PRO A 141 3.10 -7.06 2.93
CA PRO A 141 2.42 -8.32 3.18
C PRO A 141 1.86 -8.96 1.89
N LEU A 142 2.23 -8.45 0.70
CA LEU A 142 1.57 -8.76 -0.56
C LEU A 142 2.46 -9.57 -1.49
N TRP A 143 1.81 -10.40 -2.30
CA TRP A 143 2.42 -11.27 -3.30
C TRP A 143 1.99 -10.86 -4.69
N VAL A 144 2.86 -11.08 -5.68
CA VAL A 144 2.59 -10.78 -7.09
C VAL A 144 3.02 -11.91 -8.00
N ILE A 145 2.27 -12.12 -9.09
CA ILE A 145 2.66 -13.05 -10.15
C ILE A 145 3.82 -12.48 -10.98
N THR A 146 4.86 -13.28 -11.26
CA THR A 146 6.03 -12.81 -12.02
C THR A 146 6.21 -13.44 -13.39
N ASN A 147 5.49 -14.54 -13.68
CA ASN A 147 5.49 -15.17 -15.00
C ASN A 147 4.58 -14.43 -16.00
N ASN A 148 5.04 -13.25 -16.41
CA ASN A 148 4.42 -12.41 -17.43
C ASN A 148 5.50 -11.61 -18.18
N ASN A 149 5.16 -11.09 -19.36
CA ASN A 149 6.08 -10.26 -20.15
C ASN A 149 6.19 -8.83 -19.58
N THR A 150 7.18 -8.06 -20.05
CA THR A 150 7.43 -6.69 -19.58
C THR A 150 6.21 -5.78 -19.80
N SER A 151 5.57 -5.83 -20.97
CA SER A 151 4.34 -5.07 -21.25
C SER A 151 3.24 -5.32 -20.21
N ARG A 152 3.08 -6.56 -19.73
CA ARG A 152 2.12 -6.87 -18.67
C ARG A 152 2.51 -6.24 -17.34
N LYS A 153 3.80 -6.27 -16.96
CA LYS A 153 4.30 -5.60 -15.74
C LYS A 153 4.03 -4.11 -15.77
N GLN A 154 4.30 -3.48 -16.92
CA GLN A 154 4.04 -2.07 -17.17
C GLN A 154 2.54 -1.75 -17.00
N GLN A 155 1.65 -2.53 -17.63
CA GLN A 155 0.20 -2.38 -17.47
C GLN A 155 -0.28 -2.58 -16.02
N MET A 156 0.32 -3.52 -15.29
CA MET A 156 -0.01 -3.73 -13.88
C MET A 156 0.36 -2.50 -13.03
N VAL A 157 1.56 -1.95 -13.23
CA VAL A 157 2.01 -0.74 -12.53
C VAL A 157 1.16 0.47 -12.93
N GLU A 158 0.87 0.65 -14.22
CA GLU A 158 0.00 1.70 -14.73
C GLU A 158 -1.36 1.70 -14.02
N GLN A 159 -2.04 0.55 -13.97
CA GLN A 159 -3.35 0.44 -13.34
C GLN A 159 -3.31 0.69 -11.82
N VAL A 160 -2.24 0.25 -11.15
CA VAL A 160 -2.06 0.52 -9.72
C VAL A 160 -1.86 2.02 -9.49
N MET A 161 -0.95 2.65 -10.23
CA MET A 161 -0.67 4.08 -10.08
C MET A 161 -1.86 4.96 -10.45
N LEU A 162 -2.64 4.60 -11.49
CA LEU A 162 -3.87 5.30 -11.84
C LEU A 162 -4.89 5.27 -10.69
N LYS A 163 -5.08 4.10 -10.06
CA LYS A 163 -5.97 3.97 -8.90
C LYS A 163 -5.47 4.71 -7.66
N MET A 164 -4.16 4.85 -7.52
CA MET A 164 -3.53 5.66 -6.48
C MET A 164 -3.48 7.16 -6.83
N ASN A 165 -4.19 7.58 -7.89
CA ASN A 165 -4.30 8.98 -8.32
C ASN A 165 -2.95 9.64 -8.70
N PHE A 166 -1.99 8.89 -9.21
CA PHE A 166 -0.77 9.48 -9.76
C PHE A 166 -1.05 10.22 -11.08
N PRO A 167 -0.33 11.34 -11.34
CA PRO A 167 -0.37 12.02 -12.63
C PRO A 167 0.12 11.15 -13.80
N ALA A 168 -0.44 11.37 -14.99
CA ALA A 168 -0.08 10.60 -16.18
C ALA A 168 1.41 10.72 -16.57
N ASP A 169 2.03 11.89 -16.34
CA ASP A 169 3.44 12.14 -16.70
C ASP A 169 4.40 11.25 -15.92
N ILE A 170 4.14 11.02 -14.63
CA ILE A 170 4.99 10.15 -13.81
C ILE A 170 4.69 8.69 -14.07
N ILE A 171 3.43 8.32 -14.35
CA ILE A 171 3.03 6.96 -14.70
C ILE A 171 3.77 6.50 -15.97
N GLU A 172 3.78 7.33 -17.01
CA GLU A 172 4.48 7.01 -18.26
C GLU A 172 5.98 6.78 -18.03
N LYS A 173 6.63 7.66 -17.26
CA LYS A 173 8.07 7.53 -16.94
C LYS A 173 8.37 6.26 -16.16
N VAL A 174 7.56 5.96 -15.13
CA VAL A 174 7.75 4.76 -14.31
C VAL A 174 7.54 3.51 -15.16
N THR A 175 6.47 3.45 -15.95
CA THR A 175 6.19 2.26 -16.77
C THR A 175 7.25 2.02 -17.85
N LEU A 176 7.71 3.05 -18.55
CA LEU A 176 8.79 2.93 -19.54
C LEU A 176 10.13 2.52 -18.94
N SER A 177 10.36 2.78 -17.65
CA SER A 177 11.60 2.41 -16.97
C SER A 177 11.68 0.92 -16.56
N ILE A 178 10.56 0.20 -16.57
CA ILE A 178 10.48 -1.24 -16.23
C ILE A 178 10.85 -2.09 -17.45
#